data_AF-M7UED8-F1
#
_entry.id   AF-M7UED8-F1
#
_cell.length_a   1.000
_cell.length_b   1.000
_cell.length_c   1.000
_cell.angle_alpha   90.00
_cell.angle_beta   90.00
_cell.angle_gamma   90.00
#
_symmetry.space_group_name_H-M   'P 1'
#
loop_
_entity.id
_entity.type
_entity.pdbx_description
1 polymer ?
#
loop_
_entity_poly.entity_id
_entity_poly.type
_entity_poly.pdbx_seq_one_letter_code
_entity_poly.pdbx_strand_id
1 'polypeptide(L)'
;MATASINQAIDECGDEHPPLCVLQALILCAHWLLCKNVRGRAWRSLGLCIRHAYEMNLHLVDASSMGDGSSHGQEPWVVKEEKRRAWWAIWEMDTFASVLRRCPTGMDWKQHKVLLPVDDKSWSQGRSKPSCFLGTGFISRFKDLAETGSKSKKAWFIVINSLVKEAQVLASPGPGDRFYNGWLDTALASDTSNAERYPWESNSVDGPQEIMTKLRTLENSLQYCMTVPPPSLNYEGQFLDFGEHACNVRTGKSSELRHRHSSIFGIYLMVELTKVMIHKYQVFQPDSQGTLVPHNF
;
A
#
# COMPACT_ATOMS: atom_id res chain seq x y z
N MET A 1 -11.78 -4.72 -26.50
CA MET A 1 -13.06 -3.98 -26.41
C MET A 1 -13.07 -3.03 -25.22
N ALA A 2 -13.09 -3.49 -23.96
CA ALA A 2 -13.14 -2.60 -22.78
C ALA A 2 -12.04 -1.51 -22.73
N THR A 3 -10.77 -1.86 -22.95
CA THR A 3 -9.67 -0.87 -22.96
C THR A 3 -9.80 0.18 -24.07
N ALA A 4 -10.38 -0.18 -25.23
CA ALA A 4 -10.55 0.76 -26.33
C ALA A 4 -11.62 1.82 -25.98
N SER A 5 -12.74 1.38 -25.40
CA SER A 5 -13.79 2.28 -24.92
C SER A 5 -13.31 3.19 -23.78
N ILE A 6 -12.47 2.68 -22.87
CA ILE A 6 -11.86 3.51 -21.81
C ILE A 6 -10.96 4.58 -22.41
N ASN A 7 -10.07 4.20 -23.34
CA ASN A 7 -9.18 5.16 -23.97
C ASN A 7 -9.96 6.23 -24.73
N GLN A 8 -10.98 5.83 -25.50
CA GLN A 8 -11.85 6.77 -26.19
C GLN A 8 -12.53 7.75 -25.21
N ALA A 9 -13.08 7.25 -24.08
CA ALA A 9 -13.71 8.10 -23.09
C ALA A 9 -12.71 9.08 -22.43
N ILE A 10 -11.45 8.67 -22.25
CA ILE A 10 -10.38 9.56 -21.76
C ILE A 10 -10.04 10.62 -22.82
N ASP A 11 -9.91 10.21 -24.08
CA ASP A 11 -9.59 11.12 -25.19
C ASP A 11 -10.71 12.16 -25.41
N GLU A 12 -11.97 11.78 -25.20
CA GLU A 12 -13.15 12.67 -25.27
C GLU A 12 -13.15 13.76 -24.17
N CYS A 13 -12.45 13.54 -23.05
CA CYS A 13 -12.36 14.53 -21.96
C CYS A 13 -11.38 15.68 -22.27
N GLY A 14 -10.48 15.51 -23.25
CA GLY A 14 -9.49 16.52 -23.63
C GLY A 14 -8.56 16.87 -22.46
N ASP A 15 -8.55 18.15 -22.07
CA ASP A 15 -7.74 18.69 -20.96
C ASP A 15 -8.44 18.55 -19.58
N GLU A 16 -9.69 18.10 -19.55
CA GLU A 16 -10.42 17.87 -18.30
C GLU A 16 -10.17 16.45 -17.77
N HIS A 17 -10.19 16.32 -16.44
CA HIS A 17 -10.05 15.01 -15.82
C HIS A 17 -11.24 14.09 -16.17
N PRO A 18 -11.03 12.78 -16.36
CA PRO A 18 -12.14 11.87 -16.62
C PRO A 18 -13.08 11.77 -15.41
N PRO A 19 -14.38 11.47 -15.62
CA PRO A 19 -15.29 11.20 -14.52
C PRO A 19 -14.86 9.95 -13.74
N LEU A 20 -15.24 9.87 -12.45
CA LEU A 20 -14.81 8.80 -11.54
C LEU A 20 -15.10 7.39 -12.08
N CYS A 21 -16.22 7.19 -12.76
CA CYS A 21 -16.59 5.90 -13.35
C CYS A 21 -15.60 5.43 -14.44
N VAL A 22 -15.02 6.36 -15.22
CA VAL A 22 -14.00 6.04 -16.23
C VAL A 22 -12.71 5.63 -15.53
N LEU A 23 -12.30 6.34 -14.47
CA LEU A 23 -11.17 5.93 -13.64
C LEU A 23 -11.40 4.54 -13.01
N GLN A 24 -12.60 4.26 -12.48
CA GLN A 24 -12.94 2.95 -11.92
C GLN A 24 -12.87 1.83 -12.96
N ALA A 25 -13.36 2.07 -14.18
CA ALA A 25 -13.23 1.12 -15.28
C ALA A 25 -11.76 0.86 -15.65
N LEU A 26 -10.93 1.91 -15.65
CA LEU A 26 -9.49 1.81 -15.85
C LEU A 26 -8.80 1.02 -14.73
N ILE A 27 -9.15 1.26 -13.47
CA ILE A 27 -8.66 0.50 -12.29
C ILE A 27 -8.97 -1.00 -12.46
N LEU A 28 -10.21 -1.36 -12.80
CA LEU A 28 -10.61 -2.75 -13.00
C LEU A 28 -9.84 -3.41 -14.15
N CYS A 29 -9.65 -2.70 -15.27
CA CYS A 29 -8.86 -3.20 -16.39
C CYS A 29 -7.38 -3.37 -16.04
N ALA A 30 -6.79 -2.41 -15.33
CA ALA A 30 -5.41 -2.47 -14.87
C ALA A 30 -5.22 -3.61 -13.86
N HIS A 31 -6.16 -3.82 -12.95
CA HIS A 31 -6.14 -4.92 -11.99
C HIS A 31 -6.16 -6.27 -12.71
N TRP A 32 -7.07 -6.46 -13.67
CA TRP A 32 -7.12 -7.67 -14.48
C TRP A 32 -5.81 -7.95 -15.22
N LEU A 33 -5.18 -6.91 -15.79
CA LEU A 33 -3.88 -7.03 -16.44
C LEU A 33 -2.78 -7.44 -15.45
N LEU A 34 -2.77 -6.88 -14.24
CA LEU A 34 -1.81 -7.23 -13.17
C LEU A 34 -1.98 -8.67 -12.71
N CYS A 35 -3.23 -9.16 -12.56
CA CYS A 35 -3.51 -10.55 -12.21
C CYS A 35 -3.00 -11.54 -13.26
N LYS A 36 -2.92 -11.14 -14.54
CA LYS A 36 -2.35 -11.97 -15.61
C LYS A 36 -0.83 -11.97 -15.55
N ASN A 37 -0.21 -10.78 -15.56
CA ASN A 37 1.22 -10.63 -15.35
C ASN A 37 1.61 -9.17 -15.13
N VAL A 38 2.61 -8.91 -14.28
CA VAL A 38 3.12 -7.57 -13.97
C VAL A 38 4.14 -7.10 -15.02
N ARG A 39 3.71 -7.11 -16.30
CA ARG A 39 4.50 -6.70 -17.48
C ARG A 39 4.20 -5.25 -17.86
N GLY A 40 4.95 -4.73 -18.84
CA GLY A 40 4.90 -3.33 -19.25
C GLY A 40 3.52 -2.78 -19.61
N ARG A 41 2.61 -3.60 -20.16
CA ARG A 41 1.23 -3.16 -20.45
C ARG A 41 0.43 -2.91 -19.16
N ALA A 42 0.48 -3.85 -18.21
CA ALA A 42 -0.21 -3.72 -16.93
C ALA A 42 0.35 -2.53 -16.13
N TRP A 43 1.68 -2.41 -16.09
CA TRP A 43 2.37 -1.33 -15.39
C TRP A 43 2.05 0.06 -15.98
N ARG A 44 2.04 0.21 -17.31
CA ARG A 44 1.62 1.47 -17.95
C ARG A 44 0.15 1.80 -17.69
N SER A 45 -0.73 0.80 -17.68
CA SER A 45 -2.15 0.98 -17.35
C SER A 45 -2.34 1.46 -15.92
N LEU A 46 -1.58 0.89 -14.97
CA LEU A 46 -1.53 1.37 -13.59
C LEU A 46 -0.98 2.80 -13.49
N GLY A 47 0.09 3.12 -14.22
CA GLY A 47 0.62 4.48 -14.29
C GLY A 47 -0.36 5.51 -14.87
N LEU A 48 -1.29 5.10 -15.74
CA LEU A 48 -2.42 5.94 -16.16
C LEU A 48 -3.43 6.14 -15.02
N CYS A 49 -3.77 5.09 -14.27
CA CYS A 49 -4.64 5.21 -13.09
C CYS A 49 -4.08 6.23 -12.09
N ILE A 50 -2.78 6.14 -11.79
CA ILE A 50 -2.10 7.04 -10.85
C ILE A 50 -2.19 8.50 -11.32
N ARG A 51 -1.87 8.78 -12.59
CA ARG A 51 -1.91 10.13 -13.13
C ARG A 51 -3.32 10.74 -13.08
N HIS A 52 -4.34 10.01 -13.53
CA HIS A 52 -5.72 10.49 -13.45
C HIS A 52 -6.20 10.66 -12.00
N ALA A 53 -5.79 9.79 -11.06
CA ALA A 53 -6.10 9.97 -9.66
C ALA A 53 -5.50 11.26 -9.06
N TYR A 54 -4.30 11.63 -9.48
CA TYR A 54 -3.69 12.92 -9.11
C TYR A 54 -4.40 14.11 -9.76
N GLU A 55 -4.72 14.00 -11.05
CA GLU A 55 -5.47 15.01 -11.81
C GLU A 55 -6.84 15.32 -11.20
N MET A 56 -7.53 14.27 -10.74
CA MET A 56 -8.79 14.35 -9.99
C MET A 56 -8.63 14.77 -8.52
N ASN A 57 -7.41 15.08 -8.07
CA ASN A 57 -7.07 15.42 -6.69
C ASN A 57 -7.53 14.40 -5.65
N LEU A 58 -7.55 13.10 -6.01
CA LEU A 58 -8.00 12.05 -5.09
C LEU A 58 -7.09 11.91 -3.85
N HIS A 59 -5.84 12.33 -3.97
CA HIS A 59 -4.88 12.40 -2.86
C HIS A 59 -5.26 13.41 -1.77
N LEU A 60 -6.22 14.31 -2.01
CA LEU A 60 -6.64 15.38 -1.09
C LEU A 60 -8.14 15.31 -0.72
N VAL A 61 -8.82 14.18 -0.94
CA VAL A 61 -10.27 14.02 -0.71
C VAL A 61 -10.70 14.47 0.68
N ASP A 62 -9.86 14.25 1.69
CA ASP A 62 -10.14 14.57 3.09
C ASP A 62 -9.34 15.77 3.62
N ALA A 63 -8.65 16.53 2.75
CA ALA A 63 -7.91 17.72 3.17
C ALA A 63 -8.82 18.79 3.77
N SER A 64 -10.04 18.95 3.23
CA SER A 64 -11.06 19.89 3.74
C SER A 64 -11.59 19.53 5.14
N SER A 65 -11.45 18.28 5.58
CA SER A 65 -11.88 17.85 6.92
C SER A 65 -10.90 18.30 8.03
N MET A 66 -9.74 18.87 7.66
CA MET A 66 -8.67 19.28 8.57
C MET A 66 -8.63 20.81 8.83
N GLY A 67 -9.47 21.60 8.17
CA GLY A 67 -9.44 23.07 8.21
C GLY A 67 -10.81 23.72 8.04
N ASP A 68 -10.91 24.94 8.58
CA ASP A 68 -12.10 25.74 8.91
C ASP A 68 -13.31 25.69 7.96
N GLY A 69 -14.47 25.36 8.54
CA GLY A 69 -15.83 25.93 8.41
C GLY A 69 -16.41 26.46 7.08
N SER A 70 -15.70 26.46 5.96
CA SER A 70 -16.16 27.07 4.71
C SER A 70 -17.13 26.15 3.99
N SER A 71 -18.40 26.44 4.22
CA SER A 71 -19.60 25.85 3.65
C SER A 71 -19.74 26.13 2.15
N HIS A 72 -18.93 25.45 1.32
CA HIS A 72 -19.27 25.19 -0.07
C HIS A 72 -19.65 23.72 -0.22
N GLY A 73 -20.80 23.46 -0.84
CA GLY A 73 -21.56 22.21 -0.84
C GLY A 73 -20.73 20.96 -0.56
N GLN A 74 -20.81 20.45 0.68
CA GLN A 74 -20.08 19.26 1.06
C GLN A 74 -20.52 18.12 0.16
N GLU A 75 -19.58 17.60 -0.62
CA GLU A 75 -19.80 16.40 -1.43
C GLU A 75 -20.39 15.29 -0.55
N PRO A 76 -21.45 14.58 -1.01
CA PRO A 76 -22.07 13.54 -0.22
C PRO A 76 -21.04 12.54 0.28
N TRP A 77 -21.14 12.16 1.55
CA TRP A 77 -20.16 11.27 2.20
C TRP A 77 -19.93 9.97 1.40
N VAL A 78 -20.96 9.43 0.76
CA VAL A 78 -20.87 8.21 -0.08
C VAL A 78 -19.93 8.41 -1.27
N VAL A 79 -19.99 9.57 -1.92
CA VAL A 79 -19.15 9.91 -3.07
C VAL A 79 -17.70 10.15 -2.62
N LYS A 80 -17.50 10.83 -1.47
CA LYS A 80 -16.17 10.94 -0.85
C LYS A 80 -15.59 9.57 -0.54
N GLU A 81 -16.37 8.68 0.06
CA GLU A 81 -15.95 7.32 0.39
C GLU A 81 -15.62 6.50 -0.87
N GLU A 82 -16.37 6.68 -1.95
CA GLU A 82 -16.10 6.04 -3.24
C GLU A 82 -14.75 6.50 -3.84
N LYS A 83 -14.44 7.80 -3.74
CA LYS A 83 -13.13 8.36 -4.11
C LYS A 83 -11.99 7.81 -3.24
N ARG A 84 -12.17 7.73 -1.91
CA ARG A 84 -11.19 7.10 -0.99
C ARG A 84 -10.90 5.66 -1.42
N ARG A 85 -11.95 4.90 -1.73
CA ARG A 85 -11.84 3.49 -2.16
C ARG A 85 -11.09 3.35 -3.49
N ALA A 86 -11.34 4.24 -4.45
CA ALA A 86 -10.60 4.28 -5.71
C ALA A 86 -9.10 4.57 -5.47
N TRP A 87 -8.79 5.57 -4.63
CA TRP A 87 -7.42 5.91 -4.25
C TRP A 87 -6.67 4.72 -3.62
N TRP A 88 -7.27 4.08 -2.62
CA TRP A 88 -6.66 2.94 -1.93
C TRP A 88 -6.52 1.70 -2.81
N ALA A 89 -7.43 1.50 -3.78
CA ALA A 89 -7.30 0.43 -4.77
C ALA A 89 -6.07 0.64 -5.67
N ILE A 90 -5.84 1.87 -6.14
CA ILE A 90 -4.65 2.21 -6.93
C ILE A 90 -3.39 2.05 -6.08
N TRP A 91 -3.39 2.54 -4.84
CA TRP A 91 -2.25 2.43 -3.93
C TRP A 91 -1.83 0.97 -3.68
N GLU A 92 -2.80 0.08 -3.52
CA GLU A 92 -2.53 -1.34 -3.34
C GLU A 92 -1.92 -1.97 -4.59
N MET A 93 -2.47 -1.66 -5.77
CA MET A 93 -1.95 -2.14 -7.05
C MET A 93 -0.54 -1.63 -7.32
N ASP A 94 -0.26 -0.36 -7.03
CA ASP A 94 1.06 0.26 -7.14
C ASP A 94 2.06 -0.39 -6.20
N THR A 95 1.71 -0.56 -4.93
CA THR A 95 2.55 -1.25 -3.95
C THR A 95 2.88 -2.68 -4.40
N PHE A 96 1.87 -3.46 -4.79
CA PHE A 96 2.06 -4.83 -5.27
C PHE A 96 3.00 -4.90 -6.47
N ALA A 97 2.74 -4.08 -7.49
CA ALA A 97 3.47 -4.15 -8.73
C ALA A 97 4.89 -3.56 -8.63
N SER A 98 5.10 -2.53 -7.79
CA SER A 98 6.43 -1.99 -7.45
C SER A 98 7.31 -3.03 -6.76
N VAL A 99 6.78 -3.77 -5.78
CA VAL A 99 7.52 -4.82 -5.08
C VAL A 99 7.99 -5.90 -6.06
N LEU A 100 7.09 -6.38 -6.93
CA LEU A 100 7.43 -7.41 -7.92
C LEU A 100 8.43 -6.93 -8.98
N ARG A 101 8.34 -5.66 -9.38
CA ARG A 101 9.23 -5.08 -10.40
C ARG A 101 10.54 -4.53 -9.82
N ARG A 102 10.67 -4.44 -8.50
CA ARG A 102 11.77 -3.74 -7.80
C ARG A 102 11.91 -2.29 -8.29
N CYS A 103 10.78 -1.61 -8.45
CA CYS A 103 10.72 -0.21 -8.84
C CYS A 103 10.13 0.63 -7.69
N PRO A 104 10.45 1.93 -7.61
CA PRO A 104 9.74 2.84 -6.72
C PRO A 104 8.22 2.83 -6.97
N THR A 105 7.44 3.17 -5.95
CA THR A 105 5.99 3.40 -6.10
C THR A 105 5.72 4.73 -6.80
N GLY A 106 4.73 4.75 -7.69
CA GLY A 106 4.27 5.99 -8.32
C GLY A 106 3.45 6.89 -7.38
N MET A 107 2.97 6.34 -6.25
CA MET A 107 2.23 7.09 -5.24
C MET A 107 3.06 7.32 -3.98
N ASP A 108 3.28 8.59 -3.62
CA ASP A 108 3.79 8.96 -2.30
C ASP A 108 2.64 9.01 -1.29
N TRP A 109 2.63 8.03 -0.39
CA TRP A 109 1.60 7.90 0.63
C TRP A 109 1.81 8.85 1.81
N LYS A 110 3.03 9.36 2.05
CA LYS A 110 3.29 10.30 3.16
C LYS A 110 2.66 11.66 2.92
N GLN A 111 2.39 11.99 1.66
CA GLN A 111 1.86 13.29 1.24
C GLN A 111 0.33 13.30 1.05
N HIS A 112 -0.34 12.15 1.13
CA HIS A 112 -1.78 12.10 0.91
C HIS A 112 -2.59 12.51 2.15
N LYS A 113 -3.80 13.00 1.92
CA LYS A 113 -4.84 13.29 2.92
C LYS A 113 -6.10 12.53 2.54
N VAL A 114 -6.02 11.21 2.70
CA VAL A 114 -7.12 10.27 2.41
C VAL A 114 -7.33 9.36 3.62
N LEU A 115 -8.54 9.37 4.17
CA LEU A 115 -8.92 8.48 5.26
C LEU A 115 -8.96 7.02 4.79
N LEU A 116 -8.70 6.09 5.70
CA LEU A 116 -8.84 4.66 5.44
C LEU A 116 -10.30 4.31 5.10
N PRO A 117 -10.54 3.31 4.24
CA PRO A 117 -11.89 2.97 3.82
C PRO A 117 -12.70 2.35 4.96
N VAL A 118 -13.96 2.76 5.10
CA VAL A 118 -14.86 2.17 6.10
C VAL A 118 -15.40 0.82 5.63
N ASP A 119 -16.16 0.12 6.49
CA ASP A 119 -16.75 -1.16 6.11
C ASP A 119 -17.80 -1.05 4.98
N ASP A 120 -17.83 -2.05 4.10
CA ASP A 120 -18.71 -2.07 2.92
C ASP A 120 -20.21 -1.95 3.27
N LYS A 121 -20.61 -2.48 4.42
CA LYS A 121 -21.99 -2.41 4.90
C LYS A 121 -22.38 -0.96 5.20
N SER A 122 -21.49 -0.21 5.83
CA SER A 122 -21.73 1.21 6.13
C SER A 122 -21.73 2.06 4.87
N TRP A 123 -20.80 1.81 3.93
CA TRP A 123 -20.77 2.51 2.64
C TRP A 123 -22.04 2.26 1.82
N SER A 124 -22.46 1.01 1.64
CA SER A 124 -23.68 0.65 0.88
C SER A 124 -24.97 1.17 1.52
N GLN A 125 -24.98 1.40 2.82
CA GLN A 125 -26.12 1.98 3.55
C GLN A 125 -26.05 3.51 3.65
N GLY A 126 -25.01 4.16 3.10
CA GLY A 126 -24.79 5.59 3.23
C GLY A 126 -24.53 6.07 4.66
N ARG A 127 -24.09 5.18 5.55
CA ARG A 127 -23.84 5.49 6.96
C ARG A 127 -22.40 5.92 7.16
N SER A 128 -22.24 7.22 7.43
CA SER A 128 -20.94 7.77 7.82
C SER A 128 -20.43 7.14 9.13
N LYS A 129 -19.14 6.83 9.15
CA LYS A 129 -18.42 6.35 10.32
C LYS A 129 -17.09 7.08 10.47
N PRO A 130 -16.59 7.23 11.70
CA PRO A 130 -15.24 7.72 11.92
C PRO A 130 -14.21 6.80 11.24
N SER A 131 -13.16 7.41 10.71
CA SER A 131 -12.00 6.76 10.11
C SER A 131 -10.76 7.58 10.45
N CYS A 132 -9.57 7.06 10.16
CA CYS A 132 -8.29 7.71 10.41
C CYS A 132 -7.42 7.76 9.15
N PHE A 133 -6.41 8.62 9.15
CA PHE A 133 -5.35 8.60 8.16
C PHE A 133 -4.38 7.45 8.45
N LEU A 134 -3.62 7.03 7.43
CA LEU A 134 -2.55 6.05 7.65
C LEU A 134 -1.36 6.76 8.31
N GLY A 135 -1.04 6.39 9.55
CA GLY A 135 0.05 6.97 10.33
C GLY A 135 1.44 6.77 9.70
N THR A 136 2.39 7.67 9.98
CA THR A 136 3.76 7.56 9.46
C THR A 136 4.57 6.47 10.16
N GLY A 137 4.45 6.38 11.49
CA GLY A 137 5.12 5.39 12.32
C GLY A 137 4.45 4.01 12.32
N PHE A 138 5.21 2.96 12.61
CA PHE A 138 4.70 1.57 12.54
C PHE A 138 3.54 1.33 13.50
N ILE A 139 3.65 1.84 14.73
CA ILE A 139 2.64 1.67 15.78
C ILE A 139 1.41 2.54 15.53
N SER A 140 1.58 3.79 15.10
CA SER A 140 0.45 4.70 14.89
C SER A 140 -0.51 4.18 13.82
N ARG A 141 -0.01 3.52 12.76
CA ARG A 141 -0.86 2.98 11.68
C ARG A 141 -2.00 2.09 12.17
N PHE A 142 -1.72 1.15 13.07
CA PHE A 142 -2.75 0.24 13.59
C PHE A 142 -3.42 0.77 14.85
N LYS A 143 -2.71 1.55 15.67
CA LYS A 143 -3.26 2.15 16.87
C LYS A 143 -4.38 3.14 16.53
N ASP A 144 -4.12 4.07 15.61
CA ASP A 144 -5.09 5.07 15.20
C ASP A 144 -6.33 4.41 14.58
N LEU A 145 -6.16 3.33 13.81
CA LEU A 145 -7.25 2.55 13.25
C LEU A 145 -8.06 1.84 14.34
N ALA A 146 -7.39 1.27 15.35
CA ALA A 146 -8.05 0.59 16.46
C ALA A 146 -8.89 1.55 17.31
N GLU A 147 -8.40 2.77 17.55
CA GLU A 147 -9.10 3.83 18.29
C GLU A 147 -10.41 4.25 17.60
N THR A 148 -10.49 4.17 16.26
CA THR A 148 -11.76 4.42 15.54
C THR A 148 -12.80 3.30 15.71
N GLY A 149 -12.41 2.14 16.26
CA GLY A 149 -13.28 0.96 16.35
C GLY A 149 -13.59 0.33 14.99
N SER A 150 -12.75 0.57 13.97
CA SER A 150 -13.01 0.11 12.61
C SER A 150 -12.96 -1.42 12.48
N LYS A 151 -14.03 -1.97 11.90
CA LYS A 151 -14.14 -3.38 11.50
C LYS A 151 -13.88 -3.59 10.01
N SER A 152 -13.34 -2.57 9.34
CA SER A 152 -13.07 -2.61 7.90
C SER A 152 -11.91 -3.55 7.60
N LYS A 153 -12.24 -4.71 7.02
CA LYS A 153 -11.26 -5.69 6.51
C LYS A 153 -10.21 -5.03 5.62
N LYS A 154 -10.64 -4.11 4.76
CA LYS A 154 -9.78 -3.41 3.81
C LYS A 154 -8.84 -2.42 4.50
N ALA A 155 -9.31 -1.66 5.49
CA ALA A 155 -8.45 -0.77 6.27
C ALA A 155 -7.34 -1.53 7.00
N TRP A 156 -7.70 -2.64 7.67
CA TRP A 156 -6.72 -3.51 8.33
C TRP A 156 -5.72 -4.12 7.35
N PHE A 157 -6.18 -4.57 6.19
CA PHE A 157 -5.30 -5.04 5.12
C PHE A 157 -4.30 -3.96 4.67
N ILE A 158 -4.77 -2.73 4.44
CA ILE A 158 -3.92 -1.58 4.04
C ILE A 158 -2.85 -1.30 5.10
N VAL A 159 -3.22 -1.32 6.38
CA VAL A 159 -2.29 -1.11 7.50
C VAL A 159 -1.18 -2.16 7.47
N ILE A 160 -1.49 -3.45 7.38
CA ILE A 160 -0.47 -4.50 7.31
C ILE A 160 0.36 -4.40 6.02
N ASN A 161 -0.28 -4.19 4.87
CA ASN A 161 0.42 -4.08 3.59
C ASN A 161 1.39 -2.89 3.56
N SER A 162 1.09 -1.81 4.30
CA SER A 162 2.01 -0.69 4.46
C SER A 162 3.27 -1.08 5.26
N LEU A 163 3.17 -2.02 6.23
CA LEU A 163 4.32 -2.57 6.95
C LEU A 163 5.14 -3.48 6.05
N VAL A 164 4.50 -4.29 5.19
CA VAL A 164 5.19 -5.06 4.13
C VAL A 164 6.02 -4.13 3.26
N LYS A 165 5.41 -3.04 2.77
CA LYS A 165 6.08 -2.04 1.92
C LYS A 165 7.30 -1.46 2.63
N GLU A 166 7.17 -1.06 3.90
CA GLU A 166 8.30 -0.48 4.63
C GLU A 166 9.42 -1.51 4.86
N ALA A 167 9.06 -2.75 5.24
CA ALA A 167 10.03 -3.84 5.39
C ALA A 167 10.76 -4.13 4.07
N GLN A 168 10.05 -4.08 2.94
CA GLN A 168 10.65 -4.28 1.62
C GLN A 168 11.62 -3.16 1.23
N VAL A 169 11.29 -1.90 1.53
CA VAL A 169 12.18 -0.75 1.29
C VAL A 169 13.44 -0.88 2.14
N LEU A 170 13.29 -1.16 3.44
CA LEU A 170 14.43 -1.36 4.36
C LEU A 170 15.30 -2.57 3.96
N ALA A 171 14.67 -3.68 3.57
CA ALA A 171 15.37 -4.91 3.22
C ALA A 171 15.99 -4.92 1.81
N SER A 172 15.68 -3.93 0.98
CA SER A 172 16.19 -3.84 -0.39
C SER A 172 16.39 -2.38 -0.79
N PRO A 173 17.47 -1.74 -0.28
CA PRO A 173 17.84 -0.38 -0.67
C PRO A 173 17.97 -0.28 -2.20
N GLY A 174 17.52 0.84 -2.76
CA GLY A 174 17.47 1.01 -4.21
C GLY A 174 18.87 0.93 -4.85
N PRO A 175 18.96 0.76 -6.18
CA PRO A 175 20.25 0.83 -6.88
C PRO A 175 21.03 2.10 -6.53
N GLY A 176 20.34 3.24 -6.42
CA GLY A 176 20.91 4.52 -6.00
C GLY A 176 21.64 4.42 -4.66
N ASP A 177 20.99 3.88 -3.62
CA ASP A 177 21.57 3.73 -2.27
C ASP A 177 22.83 2.85 -2.27
N ARG A 178 22.89 1.85 -3.16
CA ARG A 178 24.08 0.98 -3.32
C ARG A 178 25.25 1.69 -4.00
N PHE A 179 24.98 2.52 -5.01
CA PHE A 179 26.01 3.31 -5.69
C PHE A 179 26.55 4.41 -4.77
N TYR A 180 25.70 5.05 -3.97
CA TYR A 180 26.13 6.05 -2.99
C TYR A 180 26.99 5.46 -1.88
N ASN A 181 26.62 4.31 -1.30
CA ASN A 181 27.43 3.65 -0.27
C ASN A 181 28.81 3.21 -0.79
N GLY A 182 28.89 2.65 -2.01
CA GLY A 182 30.18 2.27 -2.60
C GLY A 182 31.10 3.47 -2.88
N TRP A 183 30.53 4.61 -3.26
CA TRP A 183 31.29 5.85 -3.45
C TRP A 183 31.74 6.47 -2.12
N LEU A 184 30.87 6.46 -1.10
CA LEU A 184 31.21 6.96 0.24
C LEU A 184 32.29 6.12 0.93
N ASP A 185 32.23 4.79 0.82
CA ASP A 185 33.28 3.89 1.34
C ASP A 185 34.64 4.13 0.67
N THR A 186 34.63 4.46 -0.64
CA THR A 186 35.83 4.81 -1.40
C THR A 186 36.35 6.21 -1.03
N ALA A 187 35.45 7.16 -0.77
CA ALA A 187 35.78 8.53 -0.36
C ALA A 187 36.26 8.60 1.09
N LEU A 188 35.73 7.78 2.00
CA LEU A 188 36.22 7.66 3.39
C LEU A 188 37.61 6.99 3.46
N ALA A 189 37.95 6.16 2.47
CA ALA A 189 39.27 5.56 2.32
C ALA A 189 40.31 6.50 1.66
N SER A 190 39.89 7.65 1.13
CA SER A 190 40.77 8.63 0.49
C SER A 190 40.65 10.00 1.17
N ASP A 191 41.70 10.41 1.88
CA ASP A 191 41.86 11.76 2.47
C ASP A 191 41.71 12.87 1.42
N THR A 192 40.46 13.23 1.08
CA THR A 192 40.14 14.30 0.14
C THR A 192 39.23 15.31 0.83
N SER A 193 39.87 16.27 1.48
CA SER A 193 39.27 17.34 2.28
C SER A 193 38.51 18.41 1.50
N ASN A 194 38.10 18.17 0.25
CA ASN A 194 37.52 19.21 -0.63
C ASN A 194 36.34 18.76 -1.51
N ALA A 195 35.55 17.76 -1.12
CA ALA A 195 34.29 17.49 -1.82
C ALA A 195 33.19 18.46 -1.34
N GLU A 196 32.82 19.41 -2.19
CA GLU A 196 31.66 20.29 -1.98
C GLU A 196 30.40 19.44 -1.82
N ARG A 197 29.84 19.38 -0.60
CA ARG A 197 28.61 18.64 -0.31
C ARG A 197 27.43 19.26 -1.04
N TYR A 198 26.79 18.50 -1.92
CA TYR A 198 25.55 18.93 -2.57
C TYR A 198 24.38 18.89 -1.58
N PRO A 199 23.42 19.86 -1.61
CA PRO A 199 22.32 19.94 -0.64
C PRO A 199 21.43 18.69 -0.49
N TRP A 200 21.36 17.83 -1.51
CA TRP A 200 20.57 16.59 -1.48
C TRP A 200 21.29 15.40 -0.80
N GLU A 201 22.57 15.54 -0.45
CA GLU A 201 23.37 14.54 0.29
C GLU A 201 23.00 14.47 1.79
N SER A 202 22.08 15.33 2.24
CA SER A 202 21.67 15.42 3.65
C SER A 202 20.66 14.34 4.09
N ASN A 203 20.16 13.51 3.17
CA ASN A 203 19.46 12.28 3.56
C ASN A 203 20.51 11.21 3.81
N SER A 204 21.00 11.11 5.04
CA SER A 204 21.89 10.04 5.46
C SER A 204 21.33 8.69 5.02
N VAL A 205 22.05 7.99 4.14
CA VAL A 205 21.71 6.60 3.82
C VAL A 205 21.83 5.80 5.10
N ASP A 206 20.74 5.14 5.50
CA ASP A 206 20.71 4.36 6.75
C ASP A 206 21.85 3.34 6.74
N GLY A 207 22.74 3.42 7.73
CA GLY A 207 23.80 2.42 7.89
C GLY A 207 23.21 1.03 8.17
N PRO A 208 23.95 -0.07 7.91
CA PRO A 208 23.44 -1.43 8.11
C PRO A 208 22.85 -1.68 9.52
N GLN A 209 23.47 -1.08 10.54
CA GLN A 209 23.00 -1.18 11.93
C GLN A 209 21.69 -0.42 12.18
N GLU A 210 21.50 0.71 11.52
CA GLU A 210 20.26 1.49 11.59
C GLU A 210 19.11 0.75 10.90
N ILE A 211 19.37 0.20 9.70
CA ILE A 211 18.40 -0.65 8.98
C ILE A 211 17.96 -1.82 9.86
N MET A 212 18.91 -2.51 10.50
CA MET A 212 18.61 -3.64 11.37
C MET A 212 17.78 -3.22 12.59
N THR A 213 18.06 -2.06 13.17
CA THR A 213 17.29 -1.50 14.29
C THR A 213 15.86 -1.15 13.87
N LYS A 214 15.69 -0.53 12.69
CA LYS A 214 14.38 -0.23 12.11
C LYS A 214 13.58 -1.49 11.82
N LEU A 215 14.22 -2.53 11.26
CA LEU A 215 13.58 -3.83 11.00
C LEU A 215 13.14 -4.54 12.28
N ARG A 216 13.96 -4.55 13.34
CA ARG A 216 13.57 -5.08 14.66
C ARG A 216 12.39 -4.31 15.27
N THR A 217 12.41 -2.98 15.12
CA THR A 217 11.29 -2.13 15.58
C THR A 217 10.01 -2.45 14.81
N LEU A 218 10.12 -2.70 13.51
CA LEU A 218 9.00 -3.12 12.65
C LEU A 218 8.48 -4.50 13.05
N GLU A 219 9.35 -5.47 13.34
CA GLU A 219 8.98 -6.81 13.81
C GLU A 219 8.19 -6.74 15.12
N ASN A 220 8.70 -6.02 16.12
CA ASN A 220 7.99 -5.80 17.38
C ASN A 220 6.62 -5.14 17.14
N SER A 221 6.58 -4.12 16.28
CA SER A 221 5.35 -3.40 15.94
C SER A 221 4.34 -4.31 15.26
N LEU A 222 4.78 -5.21 14.37
CA LEU A 222 3.92 -6.21 13.72
C LEU A 222 3.33 -7.17 14.76
N GLN A 223 4.14 -7.62 15.74
CA GLN A 223 3.67 -8.53 16.78
C GLN A 223 2.59 -7.87 17.66
N TYR A 224 2.74 -6.59 18.01
CA TYR A 224 1.67 -5.82 18.65
C TYR A 224 0.46 -5.63 17.73
N CYS A 225 0.68 -5.34 16.44
CA CYS A 225 -0.39 -5.17 15.47
C CYS A 225 -1.28 -6.42 15.33
N MET A 226 -0.79 -7.61 15.69
CA MET A 226 -1.58 -8.85 15.63
C MET A 226 -2.47 -9.09 16.85
N THR A 227 -2.28 -8.38 17.96
CA THR A 227 -3.10 -8.55 19.18
C THR A 227 -4.29 -7.59 19.26
N VAL A 228 -4.28 -6.54 18.44
CA VAL A 228 -5.26 -5.45 18.40
C VAL A 228 -6.47 -5.67 17.46
N PRO A 229 -6.38 -6.40 16.33
CA PRO A 229 -7.47 -6.48 15.36
C PRO A 229 -8.74 -7.08 15.95
N PRO A 230 -9.93 -6.74 15.41
CA PRO A 230 -11.19 -7.36 15.82
C PRO A 230 -11.10 -8.89 15.70
N PRO A 231 -11.63 -9.68 16.66
CA PRO A 231 -11.57 -11.14 16.63
C PRO A 231 -12.08 -11.75 15.32
N SER A 232 -13.05 -11.09 14.67
CA SER A 232 -13.59 -11.47 13.37
C SER A 232 -12.57 -11.47 12.21
N LEU A 233 -11.40 -10.87 12.39
CA LEU A 233 -10.33 -10.79 11.38
C LEU A 233 -9.15 -11.73 11.69
N ASN A 234 -9.19 -12.42 12.84
CA ASN A 234 -8.13 -13.33 13.20
C ASN A 234 -8.20 -14.61 12.37
N TYR A 235 -7.03 -15.08 11.97
CA TYR A 235 -6.90 -16.38 11.32
C TYR A 235 -6.78 -17.46 12.40
N GLU A 236 -7.77 -18.35 12.47
CA GLU A 236 -7.85 -19.41 13.49
C GLU A 236 -7.53 -20.79 12.87
N GLY A 237 -6.78 -20.83 11.77
CA GLY A 237 -6.51 -22.07 11.04
C GLY A 237 -7.65 -22.49 10.11
N GLN A 238 -8.64 -21.62 9.85
CA GLN A 238 -9.72 -21.95 8.92
C GLN A 238 -9.22 -22.12 7.47
N PHE A 239 -9.78 -23.09 6.76
CA PHE A 239 -9.51 -23.25 5.33
C PHE A 239 -10.10 -22.09 4.52
N LEU A 240 -9.40 -21.70 3.46
CA LEU A 240 -9.94 -20.81 2.45
C LEU A 240 -10.99 -21.56 1.63
N ASP A 241 -12.23 -21.51 2.10
CA ASP A 241 -13.36 -22.10 1.39
C ASP A 241 -13.82 -21.18 0.25
N PHE A 242 -13.70 -21.66 -0.98
CA PHE A 242 -14.24 -21.00 -2.18
C PHE A 242 -15.74 -21.24 -2.37
N GLY A 243 -16.41 -21.81 -1.37
CA GLY A 243 -17.84 -22.07 -1.36
C GLY A 243 -18.25 -23.31 -2.12
N GLU A 244 -17.31 -24.23 -2.43
CA GLU A 244 -17.59 -25.48 -3.16
C GLU A 244 -18.53 -26.41 -2.37
N HIS A 245 -18.48 -26.37 -1.04
CA HIS A 245 -19.33 -27.20 -0.18
C HIS A 245 -20.65 -26.51 0.22
N ALA A 246 -20.80 -25.21 -0.05
CA ALA A 246 -21.97 -24.41 0.31
C ALA A 246 -22.81 -24.06 -0.93
N CYS A 247 -23.27 -25.10 -1.65
CA CYS A 247 -24.31 -24.99 -2.67
C CYS A 247 -25.68 -24.65 -2.03
N ASN A 248 -25.80 -23.45 -1.47
CA ASN A 248 -27.08 -22.79 -1.19
C ASN A 248 -27.17 -21.53 -2.03
N VAL A 249 -27.24 -21.74 -3.35
CA VAL A 249 -27.34 -20.73 -4.42
C VAL A 249 -28.53 -19.76 -4.21
N ARG A 250 -29.46 -20.05 -3.30
CA ARG A 250 -30.70 -19.29 -3.10
C ARG A 250 -30.64 -18.16 -2.07
N THR A 251 -29.57 -17.97 -1.28
CA THR A 251 -29.60 -17.00 -0.15
C THR A 251 -28.58 -15.86 -0.17
N GLY A 252 -27.71 -15.72 -1.17
CA GLY A 252 -26.69 -14.65 -1.20
C GLY A 252 -25.59 -14.75 -0.11
N LYS A 253 -25.78 -15.59 0.92
CA LYS A 253 -24.86 -15.78 2.06
C LYS A 253 -23.52 -16.41 1.67
N SER A 254 -23.47 -17.18 0.57
CA SER A 254 -22.23 -17.81 0.09
C SER A 254 -21.17 -16.78 -0.32
N SER A 255 -21.56 -15.66 -0.95
CA SER A 255 -20.60 -14.63 -1.36
C SER A 255 -20.04 -13.84 -0.17
N GLU A 256 -20.86 -13.57 0.85
CA GLU A 256 -20.41 -12.88 2.07
C GLU A 256 -19.38 -13.70 2.85
N LEU A 257 -19.59 -15.02 2.93
CA LEU A 257 -18.65 -15.96 3.55
C LEU A 257 -17.32 -16.01 2.79
N ARG A 258 -17.35 -16.14 1.46
CA ARG A 258 -16.13 -16.11 0.62
C ARG A 258 -15.34 -14.82 0.80
N HIS A 259 -16.00 -13.67 0.71
CA HIS A 259 -15.34 -12.37 0.91
C HIS A 259 -14.74 -12.25 2.31
N ARG A 260 -15.42 -12.79 3.34
CA ARG A 260 -14.89 -12.86 4.70
C ARG A 260 -13.63 -13.73 4.79
N HIS A 261 -13.67 -14.97 4.29
CA HIS A 261 -12.52 -15.87 4.36
C HIS A 261 -11.33 -15.33 3.55
N SER A 262 -11.58 -14.83 2.33
CA SER A 262 -10.56 -14.19 1.50
C SER A 262 -9.90 -13.00 2.20
N SER A 263 -10.68 -12.16 2.90
CA SER A 263 -10.11 -11.02 3.63
C SER A 263 -9.24 -11.44 4.82
N ILE A 264 -9.69 -12.42 5.62
CA ILE A 264 -8.90 -12.94 6.75
C ILE A 264 -7.60 -13.54 6.25
N PHE A 265 -7.67 -14.37 5.21
CA PHE A 265 -6.51 -15.00 4.60
C PHE A 265 -5.57 -13.96 3.99
N GLY A 266 -6.11 -12.93 3.34
CA GLY A 266 -5.34 -11.82 2.79
C GLY A 266 -4.56 -11.05 3.85
N ILE A 267 -5.19 -10.72 4.99
CA ILE A 267 -4.51 -10.08 6.13
C ILE A 267 -3.38 -10.99 6.65
N TYR A 268 -3.69 -12.26 6.91
CA TYR A 268 -2.71 -13.23 7.39
C TYR A 268 -1.51 -13.39 6.44
N LEU A 269 -1.75 -13.50 5.14
CA LEU A 269 -0.70 -13.59 4.14
C LEU A 269 0.20 -12.34 4.13
N MET A 270 -0.35 -11.14 4.33
CA MET A 270 0.47 -9.93 4.41
C MET A 270 1.31 -9.89 5.69
N VAL A 271 0.83 -10.44 6.80
CA VAL A 271 1.60 -10.58 8.04
C VAL A 271 2.80 -11.48 7.81
N GLU A 272 2.58 -12.67 7.25
CA GLU A 272 3.65 -13.61 6.94
C GLU A 272 4.63 -13.04 5.91
N LEU A 273 4.12 -12.35 4.87
CA LEU A 273 4.96 -11.67 3.90
C LEU A 273 5.81 -10.56 4.55
N THR A 274 5.28 -9.83 5.53
CA THR A 274 6.05 -8.84 6.29
C THR A 274 7.22 -9.50 7.00
N LYS A 275 6.99 -10.63 7.69
CA LYS A 275 8.06 -11.41 8.35
C LYS A 275 9.12 -11.86 7.36
N VAL A 276 8.70 -12.39 6.20
CA VAL A 276 9.63 -12.80 5.14
C VAL A 276 10.47 -11.60 4.66
N MET A 277 9.88 -10.43 4.47
CA MET A 277 10.63 -9.22 4.08
C MET A 277 11.61 -8.76 5.16
N ILE A 278 11.25 -8.86 6.44
CA ILE A 278 12.16 -8.56 7.56
C ILE A 278 13.36 -9.50 7.56
N HIS A 279 13.13 -10.81 7.52
CA HIS A 279 14.20 -11.82 7.56
C HIS A 279 15.03 -11.86 6.27
N LYS A 280 14.47 -11.47 5.13
CA LYS A 280 15.20 -11.34 3.86
C LYS A 280 16.46 -10.50 4.03
N TYR A 281 16.38 -9.40 4.78
CA TYR A 281 17.57 -8.57 5.02
C TYR A 281 18.67 -9.32 5.75
N GLN A 282 18.32 -10.17 6.73
CA GLN A 282 19.28 -10.95 7.53
C GLN A 282 19.92 -12.08 6.72
N VAL A 283 19.15 -12.75 5.87
CA VAL A 283 19.61 -13.93 5.10
C VAL A 283 20.48 -13.53 3.91
N PHE A 284 20.21 -12.37 3.30
CA PHE A 284 20.87 -11.94 2.05
C PHE A 284 21.81 -10.74 2.25
N GLN A 285 22.36 -10.53 3.45
CA GLN A 285 23.41 -9.52 3.61
C GLN A 285 24.62 -9.91 2.74
N PRO A 286 25.21 -8.96 2.00
CA PRO A 286 26.56 -9.17 1.52
C PRO A 286 27.47 -9.18 2.74
N ASP A 287 28.30 -10.22 2.90
CA ASP A 287 29.41 -10.16 3.85
C ASP A 287 30.21 -8.89 3.61
N SER A 288 30.88 -8.36 4.63
CA SER A 288 31.82 -7.22 4.55
C SER A 288 32.96 -7.42 3.52
N GLN A 289 33.02 -8.57 2.85
CA GLN A 289 33.96 -8.96 1.79
C GLN A 289 33.31 -9.16 0.41
N GLY A 290 32.00 -8.87 0.24
CA GLY A 290 31.32 -9.00 -1.07
C GLY A 290 31.05 -10.43 -1.53
N THR A 291 31.32 -11.43 -0.70
CA THR A 291 30.89 -12.82 -0.93
C THR A 291 29.47 -13.01 -0.44
N LEU A 292 28.56 -13.34 -1.35
CA LEU A 292 27.26 -13.92 -1.03
C LEU A 292 27.49 -15.34 -0.53
N VAL A 293 27.82 -15.52 0.75
CA VAL A 293 27.73 -16.84 1.37
C VAL A 293 26.35 -16.93 2.04
N PRO A 294 25.46 -17.83 1.61
CA PRO A 294 24.24 -18.08 2.37
C PRO A 294 24.65 -18.62 3.74
N HIS A 295 24.20 -17.97 4.81
CA HIS A 295 24.29 -18.53 6.16
C HIS A 295 23.50 -19.85 6.16
N ASN A 296 24.23 -20.97 6.18
CA ASN A 296 23.64 -22.29 6.33
C ASN A 296 23.01 -22.38 7.72
N PHE A 297 21.74 -22.77 7.75
CA PHE A 297 21.03 -23.22 8.95
C PHE A 297 21.70 -24.46 9.54
#